data_AF-A0A1T4X8N7-F1
#
_entry.id   AF-A0A1T4X8N7-F1
#
_cell.length_a   1.000
_cell.length_b   1.000
_cell.length_c   1.000
_cell.angle_alpha   90.00
_cell.angle_beta   90.00
_cell.angle_gamma   90.00
#
_symmetry.space_group_name_H-M   'P 1'
#
loop_
_entity.id
_entity.type
_entity.pdbx_description
1 polymer ?
#
loop_
_entity_poly.entity_id
_entity_poly.type
_entity_poly.pdbx_seq_one_letter_code
_entity_poly.pdbx_strand_id
1 'polypeptide(L)'
;MQDSPIVLTTLAGLSTGLGGLLAVLCPPSERLLAASAGFAGGVMLTASLADLMPEALAFYGGYLPPLACGGAVVSLLTLGMLTAGLLGRLLPEEAALAAHYGKSKDPARAAAMRTALVTGLALLLHNFPEGVLTFFAGTADPSLGLRTAAAIALHNIPEGLAVAVPFAYATRRRTAGVLAALVSGLAEPLGAVLAWLFLRRLFTPGFLNGTVVLAAGVMVWVALAQLLPGALHPAHRTAGILGAAVGCLLMLLGIAALP
;
A
#
# COMPACT_ATOMS: atom_id res chain seq x y z
N MET A 1 -0.59 -8.67 -28.62
CA MET A 1 -0.92 -9.63 -27.56
C MET A 1 -2.14 -9.06 -26.87
N GLN A 2 -3.27 -9.77 -26.81
CA GLN A 2 -4.39 -9.30 -25.98
C GLN A 2 -3.91 -9.42 -24.54
N ASP A 3 -3.63 -8.29 -23.90
CA ASP A 3 -3.17 -8.28 -22.51
C ASP A 3 -4.30 -8.83 -21.65
N SER A 4 -4.16 -10.10 -21.25
CA SER A 4 -5.14 -10.74 -20.37
C SER A 4 -5.24 -9.91 -19.10
N PRO A 5 -6.44 -9.55 -18.62
CA PRO A 5 -6.61 -8.76 -17.40
C PRO A 5 -5.88 -9.38 -16.19
N ILE A 6 -5.75 -10.71 -16.17
CA ILE A 6 -4.96 -11.45 -15.17
C ILE A 6 -3.47 -11.13 -15.27
N VAL A 7 -2.92 -11.00 -16.49
CA VAL A 7 -1.52 -10.61 -16.71
C VAL A 7 -1.29 -9.20 -16.22
N LEU A 8 -2.19 -8.26 -16.54
CA LEU A 8 -2.11 -6.87 -16.06
C LEU A 8 -2.09 -6.81 -14.52
N THR A 9 -3.04 -7.50 -13.88
CA THR A 9 -3.06 -7.59 -12.41
C THR A 9 -1.81 -8.27 -11.84
N THR A 10 -1.29 -9.29 -12.50
CA THR A 10 -0.07 -9.97 -12.05
C THR A 10 1.14 -9.04 -12.15
N LEU A 11 1.25 -8.25 -13.22
CA LEU A 11 2.34 -7.29 -13.39
C LEU A 11 2.28 -6.17 -12.33
N ALA A 12 1.07 -5.67 -12.04
CA ALA A 12 0.84 -4.72 -10.96
C ALA A 12 1.27 -5.30 -9.60
N GLY A 13 0.81 -6.50 -9.23
CA GLY A 13 1.22 -7.18 -7.99
C GLY A 13 2.71 -7.51 -7.89
N LEU A 14 3.35 -7.90 -9.01
CA LEU A 14 4.79 -8.16 -9.03
C LEU A 14 5.63 -6.90 -8.81
N SER A 15 5.10 -5.71 -9.06
CA SER A 15 5.80 -4.46 -8.79
C SER A 15 6.01 -4.21 -7.28
N THR A 16 5.14 -4.73 -6.41
CA THR A 16 5.37 -4.79 -4.96
C THR A 16 6.57 -5.69 -4.63
N GLY A 17 6.68 -6.82 -5.31
CA GLY A 17 7.87 -7.67 -5.24
C GLY A 17 9.14 -6.97 -5.73
N LEU A 18 9.03 -6.17 -6.80
CA LEU A 18 10.13 -5.34 -7.32
C LEU A 18 10.59 -4.30 -6.28
N GLY A 19 9.67 -3.64 -5.59
CA GLY A 19 9.97 -2.81 -4.42
C GLY A 19 10.77 -3.56 -3.35
N GLY A 20 10.39 -4.81 -3.08
CA GLY A 20 11.14 -5.70 -2.20
C GLY A 20 12.56 -6.00 -2.69
N LEU A 21 12.76 -6.20 -4.00
CA LEU A 21 14.10 -6.39 -4.59
C LEU A 21 14.96 -5.12 -4.45
N LEU A 22 14.39 -3.93 -4.61
CA LEU A 22 15.10 -2.68 -4.37
C LEU A 22 15.57 -2.56 -2.90
N ALA A 23 14.79 -3.10 -1.95
CA ALA A 23 15.17 -3.12 -0.53
C ALA A 23 16.46 -3.91 -0.26
N VAL A 24 16.83 -4.86 -1.12
CA VAL A 24 18.02 -5.70 -0.90
C VAL A 24 19.30 -5.14 -1.51
N LEU A 25 19.21 -4.09 -2.32
CA LEU A 25 20.37 -3.42 -2.91
C LEU A 25 21.24 -2.77 -1.83
N CYS A 26 20.63 -2.30 -0.75
CA CYS A 26 21.31 -1.69 0.39
C CYS A 26 21.20 -2.59 1.64
N PRO A 27 22.24 -2.66 2.50
CA PRO A 27 22.10 -3.29 3.80
C PRO A 27 21.04 -2.59 4.66
N PRO A 28 20.15 -3.35 5.33
CA PRO A 28 19.15 -2.75 6.21
C PRO A 28 19.85 -2.03 7.36
N SER A 29 19.49 -0.77 7.57
CA SER A 29 19.98 0.11 8.63
C SER A 29 18.83 0.98 9.13
N GLU A 30 18.94 1.54 10.33
CA GLU A 30 17.91 2.45 10.86
C GLU A 30 17.71 3.71 9.99
N ARG A 31 18.78 4.18 9.34
CA ARG A 31 18.69 5.25 8.34
C ARG A 31 17.88 4.82 7.12
N LEU A 32 18.07 3.60 6.62
CA LEU A 32 17.28 3.06 5.50
C LEU A 32 15.83 2.81 5.92
N LEU A 33 15.57 2.37 7.16
CA LEU A 33 14.22 2.27 7.71
C LEU A 33 13.51 3.62 7.67
N ALA A 34 14.15 4.67 8.20
CA ALA A 34 13.56 5.99 8.22
C ALA A 34 13.32 6.53 6.79
N ALA A 35 14.30 6.39 5.90
CA ALA A 35 14.18 6.85 4.51
C ALA A 35 13.09 6.12 3.73
N SER A 36 13.03 4.78 3.81
CA SER A 36 12.04 3.96 3.11
C SER A 36 10.63 4.14 3.68
N ALA A 37 10.49 4.24 5.00
CA ALA A 37 9.21 4.53 5.63
C ALA A 37 8.71 5.93 5.25
N GLY A 38 9.60 6.93 5.23
CA GLY A 38 9.27 8.27 4.74
C GLY A 38 8.82 8.23 3.29
N PHE A 39 9.60 7.60 2.41
CA PHE A 39 9.30 7.45 0.99
C PHE A 39 7.94 6.81 0.74
N ALA A 40 7.70 5.63 1.31
CA ALA A 40 6.42 4.95 1.19
C ALA A 40 5.27 5.76 1.79
N GLY A 41 5.43 6.34 2.97
CA GLY A 41 4.41 7.18 3.60
C GLY A 41 4.05 8.42 2.77
N GLY A 42 5.04 9.05 2.14
CA GLY A 42 4.83 10.15 1.20
C GLY A 42 4.04 9.72 -0.03
N VAL A 43 4.45 8.61 -0.68
CA VAL A 43 3.73 8.07 -1.84
C VAL A 43 2.29 7.70 -1.48
N MET A 44 2.07 6.92 -0.41
CA MET A 44 0.74 6.46 -0.01
C MET A 44 -0.22 7.62 0.31
N LEU A 45 0.27 8.67 0.99
CA LEU A 45 -0.54 9.86 1.25
C LEU A 45 -0.85 10.62 -0.04
N THR A 46 0.14 10.83 -0.91
CA THR A 46 -0.06 11.53 -2.17
C THR A 46 -1.00 10.77 -3.10
N ALA A 47 -0.81 9.47 -3.27
CA ALA A 47 -1.70 8.62 -4.05
C ALA A 47 -3.14 8.69 -3.53
N SER A 48 -3.32 8.53 -2.21
CA SER A 48 -4.66 8.57 -1.62
C SER A 48 -5.35 9.93 -1.81
N LEU A 49 -4.64 11.04 -1.55
CA LEU A 49 -5.26 12.37 -1.48
C LEU A 49 -5.27 13.15 -2.79
N ALA A 50 -4.29 12.92 -3.67
CA ALA A 50 -4.13 13.65 -4.92
C ALA A 50 -4.61 12.87 -6.16
N ASP A 51 -4.85 11.56 -6.03
CA ASP A 51 -5.31 10.69 -7.11
C ASP A 51 -6.69 10.08 -6.78
N LEU A 52 -6.73 9.19 -5.77
CA LEU A 52 -7.92 8.39 -5.49
C LEU A 52 -9.11 9.21 -4.95
N MET A 53 -8.86 10.18 -4.07
CA MET A 53 -9.94 11.02 -3.52
C MET A 53 -10.59 11.94 -4.56
N PRO A 54 -9.83 12.69 -5.38
CA PRO A 54 -10.41 13.47 -6.48
C PRO A 54 -11.28 12.63 -7.43
N GLU A 55 -10.79 11.45 -7.84
CA GLU A 55 -11.55 10.56 -8.73
C GLU A 55 -12.85 10.07 -8.09
N ALA A 56 -12.80 9.64 -6.82
CA ALA A 56 -13.99 9.19 -6.11
C ALA A 56 -15.03 10.30 -5.94
N LEU A 57 -14.61 11.52 -5.63
CA LEU A 57 -15.50 12.68 -5.53
C LEU A 57 -16.13 13.03 -6.88
N ALA A 58 -15.35 12.96 -7.97
CA ALA A 58 -15.88 13.17 -9.32
C ALA A 58 -16.90 12.10 -9.70
N PHE A 59 -16.62 10.83 -9.40
CA PHE A 59 -17.54 9.72 -9.65
C PHE A 59 -18.85 9.88 -8.87
N TYR A 60 -18.79 10.00 -7.54
CA TYR A 60 -20.01 10.09 -6.71
C TYR A 60 -20.75 11.42 -6.87
N GLY A 61 -20.06 12.50 -7.23
CA GLY A 61 -20.66 13.81 -7.54
C GLY A 61 -21.60 13.77 -8.74
N GLY A 62 -21.43 12.81 -9.65
CA GLY A 62 -22.36 12.58 -10.76
C GLY A 62 -23.72 12.00 -10.32
N TYR A 63 -23.82 11.45 -9.12
CA TYR A 63 -25.01 10.75 -8.62
C TYR A 63 -25.62 11.36 -7.35
N LEU A 64 -24.82 12.10 -6.56
CA LEU A 64 -25.20 12.59 -5.24
C LEU A 64 -25.01 14.11 -5.12
N PRO A 65 -25.86 14.82 -4.34
CA PRO A 65 -25.62 16.23 -4.04
C PRO A 65 -24.31 16.41 -3.23
N PRO A 66 -23.67 17.60 -3.27
CA PRO A 66 -22.31 17.79 -2.77
C PRO A 66 -22.06 17.30 -1.33
N LEU A 67 -22.98 17.59 -0.40
CA LEU A 67 -22.84 17.18 0.99
C LEU A 67 -22.96 15.65 1.16
N ALA A 68 -23.85 15.00 0.41
CA ALA A 68 -24.01 13.55 0.47
C ALA A 68 -22.84 12.81 -0.19
N CYS A 69 -22.31 13.36 -1.30
CA CYS A 69 -21.09 12.86 -1.94
C CYS A 69 -19.90 12.92 -0.98
N GLY A 70 -19.65 14.10 -0.38
CA GLY A 70 -18.58 14.27 0.61
C GLY A 70 -18.76 13.35 1.82
N GLY A 71 -20.00 13.24 2.34
CA GLY A 71 -20.33 12.32 3.42
C GLY A 71 -20.05 10.85 3.10
N ALA A 72 -20.40 10.39 1.90
CA ALA A 72 -20.13 9.02 1.45
C ALA A 72 -18.62 8.73 1.36
N VAL A 73 -17.85 9.61 0.73
CA VAL A 73 -16.39 9.46 0.59
C VAL A 73 -15.71 9.47 1.94
N VAL A 74 -16.02 10.44 2.81
CA VAL A 74 -15.45 10.51 4.17
C VAL A 74 -15.80 9.28 5.00
N SER A 75 -17.03 8.76 4.88
CA SER A 75 -17.46 7.56 5.61
C SER A 75 -16.67 6.32 5.19
N LEU A 76 -16.49 6.12 3.88
CA LEU A 76 -15.72 4.99 3.33
C LEU A 76 -14.24 5.10 3.67
N LEU A 77 -13.66 6.30 3.56
CA LEU A 77 -12.28 6.56 3.94
C LEU A 77 -12.05 6.25 5.42
N THR A 78 -12.95 6.74 6.28
CA THR A 78 -12.92 6.47 7.73
C THR A 78 -13.04 4.98 8.01
N LEU A 79 -13.93 4.26 7.32
CA LEU A 79 -14.05 2.82 7.46
C LEU A 79 -12.74 2.09 7.11
N GLY A 80 -12.06 2.50 6.04
CA GLY A 80 -10.73 2.00 5.69
C GLY A 80 -9.70 2.26 6.79
N MET A 81 -9.64 3.50 7.30
CA MET A 81 -8.73 3.88 8.39
C MET A 81 -8.99 3.06 9.67
N LEU A 82 -10.27 2.88 10.03
CA LEU A 82 -10.67 2.06 11.18
C LEU A 82 -10.29 0.60 10.99
N THR A 83 -10.46 0.06 9.78
CA THR A 83 -10.07 -1.32 9.45
C THR A 83 -8.59 -1.54 9.69
N ALA A 84 -7.73 -0.66 9.17
CA ALA A 84 -6.28 -0.72 9.38
C ALA A 84 -5.90 -0.51 10.86
N GLY A 85 -6.56 0.40 11.56
CA GLY A 85 -6.36 0.64 12.99
C GLY A 85 -6.72 -0.54 13.87
N LEU A 86 -7.84 -1.22 13.58
CA LEU A 86 -8.26 -2.43 14.29
C LEU A 86 -7.32 -3.60 14.01
N LEU A 87 -6.91 -3.77 12.75
CA LEU A 87 -5.94 -4.79 12.35
C LEU A 87 -4.62 -4.65 13.12
N GLY A 88 -4.13 -3.41 13.26
CA GLY A 88 -2.91 -3.12 14.03
C GLY A 88 -3.02 -3.43 15.52
N ARG A 89 -4.24 -3.49 16.09
CA ARG A 89 -4.48 -3.90 17.49
C ARG A 89 -4.55 -5.41 17.68
N LEU A 90 -4.84 -6.16 16.63
CA LEU A 90 -4.85 -7.63 16.67
C LEU A 90 -3.43 -8.21 16.62
N LEU A 91 -2.45 -7.40 16.20
CA LEU A 91 -1.06 -7.81 16.10
C LEU A 91 -0.31 -7.59 17.41
N PRO A 92 0.74 -8.40 17.69
CA PRO A 92 1.51 -8.29 18.92
C PRO A 92 2.13 -6.90 19.11
N GLU A 93 2.09 -6.39 20.34
CA GLU A 93 2.78 -5.16 20.71
C GLU A 93 4.32 -5.33 20.68
N GLU A 94 5.05 -4.22 20.59
CA GLU A 94 6.51 -4.23 20.52
C GLU A 94 7.15 -4.92 21.72
N ALA A 95 6.57 -4.77 22.92
CA ALA A 95 7.05 -5.42 24.13
C ALA A 95 6.95 -6.96 24.04
N ALA A 96 5.88 -7.49 23.44
CA ALA A 96 5.72 -8.92 23.22
C ALA A 96 6.70 -9.43 22.15
N LEU A 97 6.90 -8.67 21.07
CA LEU A 97 7.85 -8.99 20.01
C LEU A 97 9.31 -8.93 20.50
N ALA A 98 9.64 -8.01 21.39
CA ALA A 98 10.96 -7.88 21.99
C ALA A 98 11.41 -9.15 22.72
N ALA A 99 10.46 -9.91 23.29
CA ALA A 99 10.73 -11.18 23.96
C ALA A 99 11.29 -12.25 23.01
N HIS A 100 10.98 -12.19 21.70
CA HIS A 100 11.49 -13.12 20.69
C HIS A 100 12.93 -12.82 20.24
N TYR A 101 13.50 -11.67 20.59
CA TYR A 101 14.87 -11.29 20.24
C TYR A 101 15.92 -11.70 21.30
N GLY A 102 15.55 -12.55 22.25
CA GLY A 102 16.46 -13.12 23.25
C GLY A 102 16.96 -12.09 24.27
N LYS A 103 18.14 -12.35 24.86
CA LYS A 103 18.70 -11.55 25.96
C LYS A 103 18.97 -10.08 25.59
N SER A 104 19.15 -9.75 24.31
CA SER A 104 19.44 -8.38 23.89
C SER A 104 18.22 -7.46 23.88
N LYS A 105 16.99 -8.00 23.94
CA LYS A 105 15.71 -7.26 23.88
C LYS A 105 15.78 -6.06 22.91
N ASP A 106 16.27 -6.31 21.70
CA ASP A 106 16.63 -5.25 20.74
C ASP A 106 15.36 -4.46 20.34
N PRO A 107 15.16 -3.24 20.88
CA PRO A 107 13.91 -2.51 20.73
C PRO A 107 13.73 -2.02 19.30
N ALA A 108 14.82 -1.70 18.59
CA ALA A 108 14.77 -1.28 17.20
C ALA A 108 14.30 -2.43 16.30
N ARG A 109 14.76 -3.67 16.54
CA ARG A 109 14.28 -4.84 15.79
C ARG A 109 12.84 -5.20 16.10
N ALA A 110 12.41 -5.04 17.35
CA ALA A 110 11.01 -5.25 17.73
C ALA A 110 10.07 -4.24 17.06
N ALA A 111 10.43 -2.95 17.09
CA ALA A 111 9.68 -1.88 16.42
C ALA A 111 9.63 -2.08 14.90
N ALA A 112 10.76 -2.47 14.29
CA ALA A 112 10.83 -2.80 12.86
C ALA A 112 9.94 -4.02 12.52
N MET A 113 9.95 -5.08 13.34
CA MET A 113 9.06 -6.23 13.10
C MET A 113 7.60 -5.84 13.21
N ARG A 114 7.24 -5.06 14.23
CA ARG A 114 5.87 -4.59 14.39
C ARG A 114 5.42 -3.78 13.17
N THR A 115 6.29 -2.88 12.71
CA THR A 115 6.07 -2.10 11.50
C THR A 115 5.86 -3.02 10.30
N ALA A 116 6.74 -4.01 10.10
CA ALA A 116 6.63 -4.94 8.98
C ALA A 116 5.35 -5.77 9.01
N LEU A 117 4.90 -6.23 10.18
CA LEU A 117 3.69 -7.03 10.33
C LEU A 117 2.43 -6.18 10.13
N VAL A 118 2.35 -5.01 10.77
CA VAL A 118 1.19 -4.12 10.67
C VAL A 118 1.05 -3.60 9.24
N THR A 119 2.15 -3.09 8.67
CA THR A 119 2.18 -2.63 7.28
C THR A 119 1.90 -3.80 6.34
N GLY A 120 2.63 -4.91 6.42
CA GLY A 120 2.43 -6.05 5.51
C GLY A 120 1.01 -6.62 5.51
N LEU A 121 0.38 -6.75 6.68
CA LEU A 121 -1.00 -7.26 6.76
C LEU A 121 -2.02 -6.24 6.24
N ALA A 122 -1.85 -4.96 6.55
CA ALA A 122 -2.69 -3.91 5.98
C ALA A 122 -2.52 -3.81 4.46
N LEU A 123 -1.29 -4.01 3.97
CA LEU A 123 -1.00 -3.98 2.56
C LEU A 123 -1.61 -5.16 1.81
N LEU A 124 -1.53 -6.37 2.38
CA LEU A 124 -2.20 -7.55 1.83
C LEU A 124 -3.71 -7.32 1.66
N LEU A 125 -4.35 -6.65 2.63
CA LEU A 125 -5.79 -6.37 2.58
C LEU A 125 -6.18 -5.32 1.53
N HIS A 126 -5.36 -4.30 1.24
CA HIS A 126 -5.70 -3.32 0.19
C HIS A 126 -5.30 -3.80 -1.22
N ASN A 127 -4.23 -4.59 -1.35
CA ASN A 127 -3.77 -5.13 -2.63
C ASN A 127 -4.86 -6.04 -3.24
N PHE A 128 -5.68 -6.68 -2.41
CA PHE A 128 -6.80 -7.48 -2.89
C PHE A 128 -7.83 -6.67 -3.73
N PRO A 129 -8.44 -5.58 -3.20
CA PRO A 129 -9.22 -4.63 -3.99
C PRO A 129 -8.58 -4.14 -5.29
N GLU A 130 -7.30 -3.83 -5.28
CA GLU A 130 -6.59 -3.30 -6.46
C GLU A 130 -6.47 -4.35 -7.56
N GLY A 131 -6.24 -5.60 -7.19
CA GLY A 131 -6.21 -6.69 -8.15
C GLY A 131 -7.56 -6.94 -8.80
N VAL A 132 -8.64 -6.84 -8.01
CA VAL A 132 -10.02 -6.85 -8.51
C VAL A 132 -10.25 -5.68 -9.47
N LEU A 133 -9.90 -4.46 -9.08
CA LEU A 133 -10.09 -3.26 -9.89
C LEU A 133 -9.38 -3.39 -11.25
N THR A 134 -8.10 -3.76 -11.24
CA THR A 134 -7.29 -3.93 -12.44
C THR A 134 -7.89 -4.99 -13.37
N PHE A 135 -8.39 -6.09 -12.80
CA PHE A 135 -9.06 -7.13 -13.57
C PHE A 135 -10.33 -6.60 -14.26
N PHE A 136 -11.22 -5.93 -13.51
CA PHE A 136 -12.44 -5.37 -14.11
C PHE A 136 -12.15 -4.29 -15.14
N ALA A 137 -11.22 -3.38 -14.86
CA ALA A 137 -10.77 -2.35 -15.79
C ALA A 137 -10.32 -2.98 -17.11
N GLY A 138 -9.45 -4.01 -17.05
CA GLY A 138 -8.97 -4.71 -18.24
C GLY A 138 -10.05 -5.51 -18.98
N THR A 139 -11.06 -6.05 -18.28
CA THR A 139 -12.20 -6.71 -18.95
C THR A 139 -13.14 -5.72 -19.62
N ALA A 140 -13.26 -4.51 -19.09
CA ALA A 140 -14.13 -3.46 -19.63
C ALA A 140 -13.49 -2.81 -20.86
N ASP A 141 -12.22 -2.44 -20.75
CA ASP A 141 -11.43 -1.87 -21.85
C ASP A 141 -9.92 -2.13 -21.63
N PRO A 142 -9.21 -2.75 -22.58
CA PRO A 142 -7.78 -3.04 -22.41
C PRO A 142 -6.91 -1.80 -22.15
N SER A 143 -7.25 -0.64 -22.73
CA SER A 143 -6.48 0.59 -22.51
C SER A 143 -6.68 1.13 -21.10
N LEU A 144 -7.91 1.03 -20.57
CA LEU A 144 -8.23 1.34 -19.18
C LEU A 144 -7.50 0.39 -18.24
N GLY A 145 -7.54 -0.92 -18.49
CA GLY A 145 -6.81 -1.91 -17.69
C GLY A 145 -5.30 -1.63 -17.62
N LEU A 146 -4.69 -1.28 -18.76
CA LEU A 146 -3.26 -0.94 -18.80
C LEU A 146 -2.95 0.32 -17.99
N ARG A 147 -3.77 1.38 -18.13
CA ARG A 147 -3.62 2.61 -17.32
C ARG A 147 -3.76 2.32 -15.83
N THR A 148 -4.79 1.57 -15.43
CA THR A 148 -5.03 1.18 -14.04
C THR A 148 -3.87 0.35 -13.47
N ALA A 149 -3.39 -0.64 -14.22
CA ALA A 149 -2.25 -1.45 -13.80
C ALA A 149 -0.97 -0.62 -13.64
N ALA A 150 -0.73 0.33 -14.54
CA ALA A 150 0.42 1.23 -14.45
C ALA A 150 0.33 2.19 -13.25
N ALA A 151 -0.87 2.72 -12.97
CA ALA A 151 -1.14 3.57 -11.81
C ALA A 151 -0.90 2.84 -10.48
N ILE A 152 -1.40 1.60 -10.37
CA ILE A 152 -1.20 0.75 -9.19
C ILE A 152 0.29 0.38 -9.04
N ALA A 153 0.94 -0.03 -10.13
CA ALA A 153 2.35 -0.39 -10.10
C ALA A 153 3.27 0.73 -9.59
N LEU A 154 2.88 2.00 -9.80
CA LEU A 154 3.64 3.16 -9.36
C LEU A 154 3.72 3.28 -7.83
N HIS A 155 2.62 3.06 -7.10
CA HIS A 155 2.63 3.10 -5.64
C HIS A 155 3.01 1.77 -4.99
N ASN A 156 2.84 0.65 -5.70
CA ASN A 156 3.23 -0.68 -5.24
C ASN A 156 4.74 -0.87 -5.03
N ILE A 157 5.59 -0.26 -5.86
CA ILE A 157 7.04 -0.31 -5.65
C ILE A 157 7.42 0.30 -4.28
N PRO A 158 6.99 1.53 -3.93
CA PRO A 158 7.12 2.09 -2.59
C PRO A 158 6.56 1.21 -1.48
N GLU A 159 5.40 0.59 -1.68
CA GLU A 159 4.81 -0.33 -0.70
C GLU A 159 5.66 -1.57 -0.46
N GLY A 160 6.22 -2.14 -1.53
CA GLY A 160 7.17 -3.23 -1.44
C GLY A 160 8.36 -2.89 -0.55
N LEU A 161 8.90 -1.67 -0.68
CA LEU A 161 9.94 -1.15 0.22
C LEU A 161 9.45 -1.03 1.67
N ALA A 162 8.21 -0.55 1.86
CA ALA A 162 7.58 -0.35 3.17
C ALA A 162 7.45 -1.65 3.97
N VAL A 163 7.29 -2.80 3.31
CA VAL A 163 7.30 -4.12 3.96
C VAL A 163 8.70 -4.69 4.04
N ALA A 164 9.44 -4.67 2.92
CA ALA A 164 10.67 -5.44 2.80
C ALA A 164 11.79 -4.91 3.70
N VAL A 165 11.97 -3.60 3.80
CA VAL A 165 13.05 -2.99 4.60
C VAL A 165 12.88 -3.30 6.10
N PRO A 166 11.73 -3.03 6.75
CA PRO A 166 11.55 -3.36 8.17
C PRO A 166 11.58 -4.87 8.44
N PHE A 167 11.04 -5.70 7.54
CA PHE A 167 11.11 -7.16 7.69
C PHE A 167 12.55 -7.67 7.57
N ALA A 168 13.33 -7.16 6.61
CA ALA A 168 14.73 -7.51 6.43
C ALA A 168 15.61 -7.03 7.61
N TYR A 169 15.34 -5.84 8.14
CA TYR A 169 16.04 -5.32 9.33
C TYR A 169 15.75 -6.19 10.55
N ALA A 170 14.48 -6.48 10.81
CA ALA A 170 14.05 -7.25 11.97
C ALA A 170 14.59 -8.70 11.94
N THR A 171 14.51 -9.37 10.79
CA THR A 171 14.96 -10.76 10.62
C THR A 171 16.46 -10.90 10.35
N ARG A 172 17.16 -9.80 10.03
CA ARG A 172 18.52 -9.78 9.48
C ARG A 172 18.69 -10.61 8.20
N ARG A 173 17.60 -10.81 7.44
CA ARG A 173 17.60 -11.58 6.18
C ARG A 173 16.92 -10.78 5.09
N ARG A 174 17.73 -10.26 4.16
CA ARG A 174 17.25 -9.47 3.00
C ARG A 174 16.21 -10.23 2.17
N THR A 175 16.44 -11.50 1.91
CA THR A 175 15.52 -12.37 1.16
C THR A 175 14.17 -12.57 1.86
N ALA A 176 14.14 -12.50 3.19
CA ALA A 176 12.88 -12.58 3.93
C ALA A 176 12.02 -11.33 3.69
N GLY A 177 12.64 -10.15 3.57
CA GLY A 177 11.95 -8.92 3.18
C GLY A 177 11.38 -8.97 1.76
N VAL A 178 12.15 -9.47 0.79
CA VAL A 178 11.67 -9.68 -0.60
C VAL A 178 10.47 -10.60 -0.61
N LEU A 179 10.55 -11.73 0.10
CA LEU A 179 9.46 -12.71 0.14
C LEU A 179 8.21 -12.11 0.79
N ALA A 180 8.36 -11.32 1.86
CA ALA A 180 7.24 -10.65 2.50
C ALA A 180 6.53 -9.65 1.55
N ALA A 181 7.30 -8.84 0.82
CA ALA A 181 6.76 -7.92 -0.18
C ALA A 181 6.09 -8.66 -1.36
N LEU A 182 6.71 -9.73 -1.85
CA LEU A 182 6.14 -10.56 -2.91
C LEU A 182 4.82 -11.21 -2.46
N VAL A 183 4.76 -11.75 -1.24
CA VAL A 183 3.52 -12.34 -0.69
C VAL A 183 2.42 -11.29 -0.60
N SER A 184 2.73 -10.05 -0.20
CA SER A 184 1.76 -8.95 -0.23
C SER A 184 1.26 -8.68 -1.65
N GLY A 185 2.17 -8.54 -2.62
CA GLY A 185 1.80 -8.28 -4.02
C GLY A 185 1.01 -9.40 -4.69
N LEU A 186 1.20 -10.66 -4.27
CA LEU A 186 0.40 -11.79 -4.76
C LEU A 186 -1.08 -11.72 -4.36
N ALA A 187 -1.46 -10.83 -3.44
CA ALA A 187 -2.86 -10.59 -3.10
C ALA A 187 -3.65 -9.99 -4.28
N GLU A 188 -3.01 -9.24 -5.18
CA GLU A 188 -3.64 -8.69 -6.38
C GLU A 188 -4.09 -9.77 -7.37
N PRO A 189 -3.20 -10.63 -7.92
CA PRO A 189 -3.63 -11.67 -8.84
C PRO A 189 -4.58 -12.67 -8.16
N LEU A 190 -4.44 -12.90 -6.86
CA LEU A 190 -5.43 -13.67 -6.09
C LEU A 190 -6.80 -12.97 -6.10
N GLY A 191 -6.84 -11.66 -5.87
CA GLY A 191 -8.04 -10.83 -5.96
C GLY A 191 -8.73 -10.94 -7.31
N ALA A 192 -7.96 -10.80 -8.41
CA ALA A 192 -8.47 -10.97 -9.76
C ALA A 192 -9.10 -12.35 -9.99
N VAL A 193 -8.42 -13.43 -9.58
CA VAL A 193 -8.92 -14.80 -9.76
C VAL A 193 -10.20 -15.04 -8.95
N LEU A 194 -10.24 -14.63 -7.68
CA LEU A 194 -11.44 -14.79 -6.86
C LEU A 194 -12.61 -13.93 -7.37
N ALA A 195 -12.31 -12.73 -7.88
CA ALA A 195 -13.29 -11.88 -8.52
C ALA A 195 -13.92 -12.54 -9.76
N TRP A 196 -13.07 -13.09 -10.63
CA TRP A 196 -13.49 -13.79 -11.83
C TRP A 196 -14.38 -15.00 -11.54
N LEU A 197 -14.00 -15.81 -10.54
CA LEU A 197 -14.71 -17.05 -10.20
C LEU A 197 -16.03 -16.80 -9.45
N PHE A 198 -16.05 -15.88 -8.47
CA PHE A 198 -17.11 -15.85 -7.47
C PHE A 198 -17.85 -14.52 -7.35
N LEU A 199 -17.18 -13.40 -7.62
CA LEU A 199 -17.68 -12.09 -7.18
C LEU A 199 -18.12 -11.18 -8.34
N ARG A 200 -18.04 -11.62 -9.60
CA ARG A 200 -18.40 -10.84 -10.80
C ARG A 200 -19.75 -10.12 -10.76
N ARG A 201 -20.73 -10.66 -10.03
CA ARG A 201 -22.08 -10.08 -9.92
C ARG A 201 -22.18 -8.95 -8.90
N LEU A 202 -21.19 -8.83 -8.00
CA LEU A 202 -21.17 -7.85 -6.91
C LEU A 202 -20.48 -6.55 -7.32
N PHE A 203 -19.61 -6.59 -8.32
CA PHE A 203 -18.77 -5.46 -8.74
C PHE A 203 -19.51 -4.53 -9.71
N THR A 204 -20.31 -3.63 -9.15
CA THR A 204 -20.82 -2.45 -9.87
C THR A 204 -19.77 -1.32 -9.85
N PRO A 205 -19.85 -0.33 -10.76
CA PRO A 205 -18.93 0.81 -10.75
C PRO A 205 -18.89 1.54 -9.39
N GLY A 206 -20.04 1.69 -8.73
CA GLY A 206 -20.12 2.31 -7.41
C GLY A 206 -19.51 1.45 -6.29
N PHE A 207 -19.60 0.13 -6.39
CA PHE A 207 -18.93 -0.78 -5.45
C PHE A 207 -17.41 -0.75 -5.63
N LEU A 208 -16.92 -0.77 -6.87
CA LEU A 208 -15.48 -0.72 -7.17
C LEU A 208 -14.86 0.60 -6.67
N ASN A 209 -15.46 1.75 -7.03
CA ASN A 209 -15.01 3.06 -6.54
C ASN A 209 -15.06 3.14 -5.01
N GLY A 210 -16.11 2.59 -4.39
CA GLY A 210 -16.20 2.59 -2.93
C GLY A 210 -15.13 1.74 -2.26
N THR A 211 -14.74 0.63 -2.88
CA THR A 211 -13.65 -0.22 -2.40
C THR A 211 -12.29 0.49 -2.55
N VAL A 212 -12.09 1.25 -3.62
CA VAL A 212 -10.89 2.10 -3.80
C VAL A 212 -10.79 3.18 -2.71
N VAL A 213 -11.90 3.83 -2.35
CA VAL A 213 -11.92 4.81 -1.25
C VAL A 213 -11.58 4.15 0.09
N LEU A 214 -12.08 2.93 0.32
CA LEU A 214 -11.74 2.15 1.51
C LEU A 214 -10.24 1.81 1.53
N ALA A 215 -9.66 1.38 0.41
CA ALA A 215 -8.23 1.12 0.26
C ALA A 215 -7.39 2.38 0.51
N ALA A 216 -7.80 3.53 -0.03
CA ALA A 216 -7.18 4.83 0.28
C ALA A 216 -7.20 5.13 1.79
N GLY A 217 -8.29 4.79 2.48
CA GLY A 217 -8.38 4.92 3.94
C GLY A 217 -7.37 4.05 4.68
N VAL A 218 -7.17 2.81 4.24
CA VAL A 218 -6.13 1.92 4.76
C VAL A 218 -4.74 2.53 4.55
N MET A 219 -4.46 3.00 3.33
CA MET A 219 -3.16 3.62 2.98
C MET A 219 -2.86 4.87 3.81
N VAL A 220 -3.84 5.77 3.95
CA VAL A 220 -3.73 6.98 4.79
C VAL A 220 -3.41 6.59 6.23
N TRP A 221 -4.12 5.60 6.79
CA TRP A 221 -3.85 5.16 8.16
C TRP A 221 -2.47 4.53 8.31
N VAL A 222 -2.05 3.65 7.41
CA VAL A 222 -0.71 3.03 7.44
C VAL A 222 0.38 4.10 7.35
N ALA A 223 0.23 5.08 6.47
CA ALA A 223 1.18 6.16 6.34
C ALA A 223 1.28 7.00 7.63
N LEU A 224 0.14 7.42 8.19
CA LEU A 224 0.10 8.30 9.38
C LEU A 224 0.47 7.59 10.68
N ALA A 225 -0.04 6.38 10.89
CA ALA A 225 0.07 5.67 12.16
C ALA A 225 1.31 4.77 12.24
N GLN A 226 1.85 4.32 11.11
CA GLN A 226 2.92 3.31 11.10
C GLN A 226 4.21 3.79 10.42
N LEU A 227 4.14 4.42 9.25
CA LEU A 227 5.33 4.77 8.47
C LEU A 227 5.95 6.11 8.88
N LEU A 228 5.17 7.20 8.85
CA LEU A 228 5.67 8.54 9.16
C LEU A 228 6.21 8.70 10.59
N PRO A 229 5.60 8.11 11.64
CA PRO A 229 6.17 8.17 12.98
C PRO A 229 7.59 7.57 13.04
N GLY A 230 7.80 6.43 12.36
CA GLY A 230 9.13 5.81 12.25
C GLY A 230 10.11 6.64 11.42
N ALA A 231 9.64 7.25 10.32
CA ALA A 231 10.44 8.11 9.46
C ALA A 231 10.94 9.38 10.17
N LEU A 232 10.13 9.94 11.07
CA LEU A 232 10.40 11.22 11.75
C LEU A 232 11.13 11.06 13.09
N HIS A 233 11.56 9.84 13.43
CA HIS A 233 12.33 9.56 14.63
C HIS A 233 13.60 10.44 14.71
N PRO A 234 13.92 11.07 15.85
CA PRO A 234 14.99 12.07 15.95
C PRO A 234 16.35 11.64 15.40
N ALA A 235 16.73 10.37 15.58
CA ALA A 235 18.03 9.86 15.15
C ALA A 235 18.28 9.94 13.62
N HIS A 236 17.21 9.81 12.81
CA HIS A 236 17.31 9.73 11.35
C HIS A 236 16.27 10.60 10.62
N ARG A 237 15.71 11.59 11.32
CA ARG A 237 14.65 12.46 10.82
C ARG A 237 14.93 13.06 9.44
N THR A 238 16.14 13.54 9.18
CA THR A 238 16.49 14.11 7.87
C THR A 238 16.33 13.09 6.74
N ALA A 239 16.73 11.84 6.96
CA ALA A 239 16.57 10.79 5.96
C ALA A 239 15.09 10.48 5.71
N GLY A 240 14.27 10.43 6.76
CA GLY A 240 12.83 10.22 6.63
C GLY A 240 12.09 11.39 5.96
N ILE A 241 12.42 12.64 6.30
CA ILE A 241 11.84 13.83 5.64
C ILE A 241 12.19 13.85 4.16
N LEU A 242 13.47 13.62 3.81
CA LEU A 242 13.89 13.56 2.41
C LEU A 242 13.19 12.41 1.68
N GLY A 243 13.08 11.24 2.32
CA GLY A 243 12.29 10.12 1.80
C GLY A 243 10.86 10.54 1.48
N ALA A 244 10.15 11.12 2.44
CA ALA A 244 8.77 11.58 2.28
C ALA A 244 8.63 12.62 1.17
N ALA A 245 9.52 13.62 1.13
CA ALA A 245 9.50 14.63 0.08
C ALA A 245 9.69 14.02 -1.31
N VAL A 246 10.68 13.13 -1.47
CA VAL A 246 10.91 12.41 -2.73
C VAL A 246 9.71 11.53 -3.09
N GLY A 247 9.11 10.86 -2.11
CA GLY A 247 7.92 10.03 -2.30
C GLY A 247 6.74 10.84 -2.84
N CYS A 248 6.42 11.97 -2.19
CA CYS A 248 5.37 12.87 -2.67
C CYS A 248 5.65 13.39 -4.07
N LEU A 249 6.87 13.86 -4.34
CA LEU A 249 7.24 14.42 -5.64
C LEU A 249 7.20 13.39 -6.77
N LEU A 250 7.69 12.17 -6.53
CA LEU A 250 7.65 11.10 -7.53
C LEU A 250 6.22 10.61 -7.77
N MET A 251 5.39 10.52 -6.72
CA MET A 251 3.99 10.16 -6.91
C MET A 251 3.23 11.23 -7.69
N LEU A 252 3.43 12.53 -7.37
CA LEU A 252 2.84 13.63 -8.15
C LEU A 252 3.29 13.61 -9.62
N LEU A 253 4.58 13.37 -9.87
CA LEU A 253 5.09 13.25 -11.23
C LEU A 253 4.45 12.07 -11.96
N GLY A 254 4.29 10.93 -11.29
CA GLY A 254 3.66 9.76 -11.87
C GLY A 254 2.17 9.95 -12.14
N ILE A 255 1.42 10.57 -11.24
CA ILE A 255 0.02 10.99 -11.48
C ILE A 255 -0.05 11.87 -12.73
N ALA A 256 0.84 12.85 -12.86
CA ALA A 256 0.88 13.74 -14.02
C ALA A 256 1.34 13.06 -15.33
N ALA A 257 2.06 11.94 -15.24
CA ALA A 257 2.58 11.21 -16.38
C ALA A 257 1.63 10.10 -16.87
N LEU A 258 0.68 9.68 -16.05
CA LEU A 258 -0.35 8.72 -16.40
C LEU A 258 -1.45 9.43 -17.22
N PRO A 259 -1.80 8.92 -18.41
CA PRO A 259 -2.73 9.58 -19.34
C PRO A 259 -4.21 9.39 -18.98
#